data_AF-A0A2J8IP23-F1
#
_entry.id   AF-A0A2J8IP23-F1
#
_cell.length_a   1.000
_cell.length_b   1.000
_cell.length_c   1.000
_cell.angle_alpha   90.00
_cell.angle_beta   90.00
_cell.angle_gamma   90.00
#
_symmetry.space_group_name_H-M   'P 1'
#
loop_
_entity.id
_entity.type
_entity.pdbx_description
1 polymer ?
#
loop_
_entity_poly.entity_id
_entity_poly.type
_entity_poly.pdbx_seq_one_letter_code
_entity_poly.pdbx_strand_id
1 'polypeptide(L)'
;MCVQPEFHCGDPCCTTCRHHPCPPGQGVQSQGKFSFGFRCIDCALGTFSGGHEGHCKPWTDCAQFGFLTVFPGNKTHNAVCVPGSPPAEPLGWLTVVLLAVAACVLLLTSAQLGLHIWQLRSQCMWPRETQLLLEVPPSTEDASSCQFPEEERGERSAEEKGRLGDLWV
;
A
#
# COMPACT_ATOMS: atom_id res chain seq x y z
N MET A 1 -9.97 -30.67 -54.46
CA MET A 1 -8.59 -30.79 -53.97
C MET A 1 -8.51 -30.20 -52.57
N CYS A 2 -8.01 -30.96 -51.59
CA CYS A 2 -7.89 -30.50 -50.20
C CYS A 2 -6.58 -29.72 -50.04
N VAL A 3 -6.65 -28.40 -50.02
CA VAL A 3 -5.48 -27.51 -49.95
C VAL A 3 -5.22 -26.95 -48.55
N GLN A 4 -6.12 -27.20 -47.61
CA GLN A 4 -5.99 -26.74 -46.22
C GLN A 4 -5.03 -27.65 -45.44
N PRO A 5 -4.19 -27.08 -44.56
CA PRO A 5 -3.37 -27.86 -43.64
C PRO A 5 -4.27 -28.71 -42.74
N GLU A 6 -3.80 -29.89 -42.35
CA GLU A 6 -4.56 -30.88 -41.56
C GLU A 6 -5.71 -31.57 -42.32
N PHE A 7 -5.82 -31.41 -43.64
CA PHE A 7 -6.84 -32.11 -44.43
C PHE A 7 -6.25 -33.18 -45.35
N HIS A 8 -6.89 -34.35 -45.35
CA HIS A 8 -6.61 -35.44 -46.29
C HIS A 8 -7.83 -35.76 -47.15
N CYS A 9 -7.61 -36.35 -48.33
CA CYS A 9 -8.68 -36.86 -49.18
C CYS A 9 -9.38 -38.04 -48.48
N GLY A 10 -10.70 -37.96 -48.33
CA GLY A 10 -11.53 -39.03 -47.77
C GLY A 10 -11.86 -40.14 -48.77
N ASP A 11 -11.64 -39.90 -50.06
CA ASP A 11 -11.93 -40.80 -51.17
C ASP A 11 -10.86 -40.70 -52.28
N PRO A 12 -10.73 -41.72 -53.16
CA PRO A 12 -9.72 -41.75 -54.22
C PRO A 12 -9.83 -40.62 -55.24
N CYS A 13 -11.03 -40.07 -55.42
CA CYS A 13 -11.31 -38.94 -56.31
C CYS A 13 -11.12 -37.58 -55.60
N CYS A 14 -10.75 -37.59 -54.31
CA CYS A 14 -10.62 -36.42 -53.44
C CYS A 14 -11.83 -35.45 -53.51
N THR A 15 -13.04 -36.00 -53.56
CA THR A 15 -14.30 -35.24 -53.54
C THR A 15 -14.66 -34.76 -52.13
N THR A 16 -14.23 -35.50 -51.11
CA THR A 16 -14.41 -35.20 -49.70
C THR A 16 -13.05 -34.96 -49.03
N CYS A 17 -13.00 -33.97 -48.14
CA CYS A 17 -11.82 -33.66 -47.32
C CYS A 17 -12.13 -34.02 -45.86
N ARG A 18 -11.27 -34.84 -45.25
CA ARG A 18 -11.34 -35.17 -43.83
C ARG A 18 -10.27 -34.40 -43.07
N HIS A 19 -10.66 -33.85 -41.92
CA HIS A 19 -9.76 -33.14 -41.02
C HIS A 19 -9.05 -34.14 -40.09
N HIS A 20 -7.74 -33.99 -40.00
CA HIS A 20 -6.79 -34.80 -39.24
C HIS A 20 -5.83 -33.84 -38.50
N PRO A 21 -6.25 -33.31 -37.34
CA PRO A 21 -5.48 -32.30 -36.62
C PRO A 21 -4.17 -32.85 -36.10
N CYS A 22 -3.13 -32.03 -36.14
CA CYS A 22 -1.88 -32.34 -35.47
C CYS A 22 -2.01 -32.08 -33.96
N PRO A 23 -1.39 -32.90 -33.11
CA PRO A 23 -1.41 -32.66 -31.67
C PRO A 23 -0.70 -31.35 -31.31
N PRO A 24 -1.01 -30.75 -30.16
CA PRO A 24 -0.29 -29.58 -29.66
C PRO A 24 1.22 -29.84 -29.64
N GLY A 25 2.01 -28.85 -30.04
CA GLY A 25 3.46 -29.00 -30.20
C GLY A 25 3.91 -29.49 -31.57
N GLN A 26 2.97 -29.82 -32.47
CA GLN A 26 3.26 -30.24 -33.82
C GLN A 26 2.60 -29.34 -34.88
N GLY A 27 3.23 -29.30 -36.05
CA GLY A 27 2.75 -28.61 -37.24
C GLY A 27 2.76 -29.50 -38.48
N VAL A 28 1.98 -29.11 -39.48
CA VAL A 28 1.86 -29.80 -40.76
C VAL A 28 3.12 -29.54 -41.59
N GLN A 29 3.76 -30.60 -42.03
CA GLN A 29 4.79 -30.55 -43.05
C GLN A 29 4.33 -31.32 -44.28
N SER A 30 4.26 -30.61 -45.42
CA SER A 30 3.90 -31.20 -46.71
C SER A 30 4.92 -32.25 -47.13
N GLN A 31 4.43 -33.32 -47.75
CA GLN A 31 5.25 -34.43 -48.24
C GLN A 31 5.05 -34.60 -49.74
N GLY A 32 6.16 -34.84 -50.46
CA GLY A 32 6.17 -35.11 -51.89
C GLY A 32 6.39 -33.88 -52.78
N LYS A 33 6.65 -34.13 -54.07
CA LYS A 33 6.86 -33.08 -55.10
C LYS A 33 5.56 -32.37 -55.50
N PHE A 34 4.43 -33.04 -55.25
CA PHE A 34 3.09 -32.51 -55.33
C PHE A 34 2.46 -32.75 -53.95
N SER A 35 2.00 -31.69 -53.30
CA SER A 35 1.59 -31.65 -51.89
C SER A 35 0.28 -32.42 -51.59
N PHE A 36 0.21 -33.71 -51.89
CA PHE A 36 -1.00 -34.54 -51.70
C PHE A 36 -1.07 -35.22 -50.33
N GLY A 37 -0.04 -35.03 -49.49
CA GLY A 37 0.01 -35.55 -48.14
C GLY A 37 0.79 -34.65 -47.21
N PHE A 38 0.58 -34.83 -45.91
CA PHE A 38 1.33 -34.17 -44.87
C PHE A 38 1.68 -35.14 -43.75
N ARG A 39 2.66 -34.73 -42.95
CA ARG A 39 2.99 -35.36 -41.66
C ARG A 39 2.98 -34.31 -40.57
N CYS A 40 2.60 -34.70 -39.37
CA CYS A 40 2.78 -33.86 -38.19
C CYS A 40 4.24 -34.00 -37.71
N ILE A 41 4.92 -32.87 -37.60
CA ILE A 41 6.29 -32.79 -37.08
C ILE A 41 6.33 -31.89 -35.86
N ASP A 42 7.26 -32.18 -34.95
CA ASP A 42 7.51 -31.33 -33.80
C ASP A 42 7.92 -29.91 -34.21
N CYS A 43 7.36 -28.92 -33.52
CA CYS A 43 7.78 -27.53 -33.66
C CYS A 43 9.23 -27.34 -33.21
N ALA A 44 9.97 -26.56 -33.99
CA ALA A 44 11.35 -26.20 -33.69
C ALA A 44 11.42 -25.28 -32.46
N LEU A 45 12.60 -25.20 -31.85
CA LEU A 45 12.85 -24.24 -30.76
C LEU A 45 12.56 -22.82 -31.24
N GLY A 46 11.91 -22.01 -30.41
CA GLY A 46 11.44 -20.68 -30.81
C GLY A 46 10.08 -20.67 -31.48
N THR A 47 9.43 -21.83 -31.64
CA THR A 47 8.09 -21.95 -32.22
C THR A 47 7.13 -22.78 -31.37
N PHE A 48 5.82 -22.53 -31.53
CA PHE A 48 4.77 -23.23 -30.83
C PHE A 48 3.57 -23.54 -31.74
N SER A 49 2.78 -24.54 -31.37
CA SER A 49 1.49 -24.87 -31.99
C SER A 49 0.50 -25.34 -30.92
N GLY A 50 -0.66 -24.68 -30.85
CA GLY A 50 -1.73 -25.03 -29.92
C GLY A 50 -2.59 -26.23 -30.34
N GLY A 51 -2.32 -26.85 -31.50
CA GLY A 51 -3.03 -28.04 -32.00
C GLY A 51 -4.29 -27.79 -32.84
N HIS A 52 -4.55 -26.55 -33.27
CA HIS A 52 -5.74 -26.20 -34.07
C HIS A 52 -5.46 -25.47 -35.38
N GLU A 53 -4.21 -25.07 -35.60
CA GLU A 53 -3.86 -24.18 -36.71
C GLU A 53 -3.07 -24.91 -37.80
N GLY A 54 -2.61 -26.13 -37.52
CA GLY A 54 -1.82 -26.93 -38.46
C GLY A 54 -0.43 -26.37 -38.77
N HIS A 55 0.05 -25.35 -38.08
CA HIS A 55 1.38 -24.79 -38.31
C HIS A 55 2.04 -24.30 -37.02
N CYS A 56 3.38 -24.36 -37.01
CA CYS A 56 4.18 -23.82 -35.93
C CYS A 56 4.38 -22.31 -36.13
N LYS A 57 4.07 -21.52 -35.10
CA LYS A 57 4.23 -20.06 -35.08
C LYS A 57 5.42 -19.68 -34.22
N PRO A 58 6.15 -18.60 -34.53
CA PRO A 58 7.22 -18.11 -33.67
C PRO A 58 6.66 -17.65 -32.32
N TRP A 59 7.46 -17.78 -31.26
CA TRP A 59 7.14 -17.18 -29.96
C TRP A 59 7.08 -15.66 -30.07
N THR A 60 6.16 -15.05 -29.33
CA THR A 60 6.08 -13.59 -29.22
C THR A 60 7.32 -13.03 -28.52
N ASP A 61 7.97 -12.07 -29.16
CA ASP A 61 9.02 -11.27 -28.52
C ASP A 61 8.38 -10.13 -27.72
N CYS A 62 8.24 -10.32 -26.41
CA CYS A 62 7.64 -9.32 -25.52
C CYS A 62 8.48 -8.03 -25.46
N ALA A 63 9.80 -8.10 -25.63
CA ALA A 63 10.68 -6.94 -25.55
C ALA A 63 10.43 -5.96 -26.70
N GLN A 64 10.05 -6.47 -27.87
CA GLN A 64 9.63 -5.65 -29.02
C GLN A 64 8.46 -4.71 -28.69
N PHE A 65 7.61 -5.11 -27.74
CA PHE A 65 6.43 -4.35 -27.31
C PHE A 65 6.64 -3.62 -25.97
N GLY A 66 7.86 -3.60 -25.42
CA GLY A 66 8.14 -3.01 -24.11
C GLY A 66 7.51 -3.78 -22.94
N PHE A 67 7.16 -5.05 -23.14
CA PHE A 67 6.61 -5.93 -22.12
C PHE A 67 7.68 -6.83 -21.51
N LEU A 68 7.44 -7.26 -20.27
CA LEU A 68 8.27 -8.26 -19.61
C LEU A 68 7.76 -9.66 -19.99
N THR A 69 8.68 -10.55 -20.36
CA THR A 69 8.38 -11.97 -20.60
C THR A 69 8.29 -12.70 -19.25
N VAL A 70 7.10 -13.14 -18.86
CA VAL A 70 6.91 -13.96 -17.63
C VAL A 70 7.06 -15.45 -17.93
N PHE A 71 6.61 -15.86 -19.12
CA PHE A 71 6.79 -17.21 -19.63
C PHE A 71 7.39 -17.12 -21.02
N PRO A 72 8.55 -17.76 -21.28
CA PRO A 72 9.25 -17.65 -22.56
C PRO A 72 8.54 -18.36 -23.74
N GLY A 73 7.55 -19.21 -23.47
CA GLY A 73 6.97 -20.09 -24.46
C GLY A 73 7.53 -21.50 -24.38
N ASN A 74 6.81 -22.46 -24.97
CA ASN A 74 7.30 -23.82 -25.23
C ASN A 74 6.74 -24.31 -26.57
N LYS A 75 6.84 -25.61 -26.88
CA LYS A 75 6.30 -26.14 -28.15
C LYS A 75 4.77 -26.02 -28.24
N THR A 76 4.04 -26.00 -27.12
CA THR A 76 2.57 -26.02 -27.10
C THR A 76 1.94 -24.65 -26.83
N HIS A 77 2.67 -23.74 -26.18
CA HIS A 77 2.18 -22.44 -25.73
C HIS A 77 3.13 -21.32 -26.14
N ASN A 78 2.54 -20.17 -26.48
CA ASN A 78 3.27 -18.95 -26.78
C ASN A 78 3.95 -18.37 -25.53
N ALA A 79 4.86 -17.42 -25.75
CA ALA A 79 5.35 -16.54 -24.69
C ALA A 79 4.20 -15.73 -24.07
N VAL A 80 4.25 -15.54 -22.74
CA VAL A 80 3.30 -14.69 -22.00
C VAL A 80 3.99 -13.39 -21.63
N CYS A 81 3.44 -12.30 -22.15
CA CYS A 81 3.91 -10.94 -21.92
C CYS A 81 3.05 -10.26 -20.86
N VAL A 82 3.68 -9.52 -19.95
CA VAL A 82 2.98 -8.65 -19.00
C VAL A 82 3.48 -7.21 -19.15
N PRO A 83 2.60 -6.21 -18.93
CA PRO A 83 3.02 -4.84 -18.67
C PRO A 83 4.14 -4.85 -17.63
N GLY A 84 5.26 -4.21 -17.94
CA GLY A 84 6.25 -3.92 -16.91
C GLY A 84 5.54 -3.18 -15.78
N SER A 85 5.79 -3.58 -14.53
CA SER A 85 5.37 -2.74 -13.41
C SER A 85 5.94 -1.35 -13.66
N PRO A 86 5.17 -0.26 -13.45
CA PRO A 86 5.81 1.04 -13.36
C PRO A 86 6.95 0.91 -12.34
N PRO A 87 8.12 1.52 -12.59
CA PRO A 87 9.14 1.58 -11.56
C PRO A 87 8.45 2.04 -10.28
N ALA A 88 8.77 1.41 -9.14
CA ALA A 88 8.35 1.91 -7.85
C ALA A 88 8.84 3.36 -7.80
N GLU A 89 7.94 4.30 -8.06
CA GLU A 89 8.28 5.71 -8.19
C GLU A 89 9.01 6.07 -6.89
N PRO A 90 10.28 6.51 -6.94
CA PRO A 90 10.92 7.03 -5.75
C PRO A 90 10.03 8.17 -5.28
N LEU A 91 9.54 8.09 -4.03
CA LEU A 91 8.70 9.09 -3.38
C LEU A 91 9.13 10.48 -3.86
N GLY A 92 8.38 11.03 -4.82
CA GLY A 92 8.87 12.13 -5.64
C GLY A 92 9.33 13.31 -4.78
N TRP A 93 10.32 14.06 -5.24
CA TRP A 93 10.71 15.35 -4.67
C TRP A 93 9.52 16.20 -4.19
N LEU A 94 8.41 16.22 -4.94
CA LEU A 94 7.15 16.85 -4.55
C LEU A 94 6.56 16.30 -3.24
N THR A 95 6.50 14.98 -3.08
CA THR A 95 6.03 14.36 -1.82
C THR A 95 6.98 14.64 -0.65
N VAL A 96 8.29 14.68 -0.88
CA VAL A 96 9.27 15.05 0.16
C VAL A 96 9.10 16.52 0.57
N VAL A 97 8.96 17.43 -0.40
CA VAL A 97 8.73 18.86 -0.17
C VAL A 97 7.39 19.07 0.55
N LEU A 98 6.32 18.38 0.15
CA LEU A 98 5.01 18.49 0.78
C LEU A 98 5.05 18.05 2.25
N LEU A 99 5.73 16.94 2.55
CA LEU A 99 5.92 16.45 3.93
C LEU A 99 6.75 17.43 4.77
N ALA A 100 7.82 17.99 4.20
CA ALA A 100 8.64 18.99 4.87
C ALA A 100 7.84 20.26 5.19
N VAL A 101 7.06 20.77 4.22
CA VAL A 101 6.20 21.95 4.42
C VAL A 101 5.15 21.68 5.49
N ALA A 102 4.49 20.51 5.45
CA ALA A 102 3.50 20.14 6.46
C ALA A 102 4.12 20.08 7.87
N ALA A 103 5.30 19.48 8.02
CA ALA A 103 6.02 19.44 9.29
C ALA A 103 6.38 20.86 9.77
N CYS A 104 6.88 21.73 8.90
CA CYS A 104 7.19 23.12 9.23
C CYS A 104 5.94 23.87 9.73
N VAL A 105 4.79 23.73 9.06
CA VAL A 105 3.53 24.37 9.48
C VAL A 105 3.09 23.88 10.87
N LEU A 106 3.20 22.59 11.16
CA LEU A 106 2.86 22.04 12.48
C LEU A 106 3.78 22.55 13.59
N LEU A 107 5.08 22.68 13.31
CA LEU A 107 6.04 23.25 14.26
C LEU A 107 5.77 24.73 14.53
N LEU A 108 5.48 25.51 13.48
CA LEU A 108 5.18 26.93 13.63
C LEU A 108 3.87 27.16 14.40
N THR A 109 2.81 26.40 14.10
CA THR A 109 1.52 26.53 14.78
C THR A 109 1.60 26.11 16.25
N SER A 110 2.32 25.03 16.57
CA SER A 110 2.54 24.61 17.97
C SER A 110 3.38 25.63 18.76
N ALA A 111 4.42 26.21 18.15
CA ALA A 111 5.21 27.27 18.77
C ALA A 111 4.38 28.54 19.00
N GLN A 112 3.58 28.96 18.03
CA GLN A 112 2.67 30.10 18.16
C GLN A 112 1.63 29.87 19.26
N LEU A 113 0.99 28.70 19.29
CA LEU A 113 0.01 28.36 20.32
C LEU A 113 0.67 28.30 21.71
N GLY A 114 1.86 27.72 21.81
CA GLY A 114 2.66 27.71 23.03
C GLY A 114 3.00 29.11 23.53
N LEU A 115 3.41 30.01 22.63
CA LEU A 115 3.67 31.40 22.95
C LEU A 115 2.41 32.15 23.40
N HIS A 116 1.28 31.91 22.73
CA HIS A 116 0.00 32.50 23.14
C HIS A 116 -0.44 32.02 24.52
N ILE A 117 -0.35 30.72 24.80
CA ILE A 117 -0.64 30.15 26.12
C ILE A 117 0.32 30.69 27.17
N TRP A 118 1.61 30.81 26.84
CA TRP A 118 2.61 31.42 27.72
C TRP A 118 2.28 32.87 28.04
N GLN A 119 1.91 33.68 27.05
CA GLN A 119 1.52 35.06 27.26
C GLN A 119 0.24 35.18 28.09
N LEU A 120 -0.77 34.35 27.82
CA LEU A 120 -2.00 34.30 28.63
C LEU A 120 -1.68 33.94 30.09
N ARG A 121 -0.83 32.93 30.33
CA ARG A 121 -0.39 32.54 31.67
C ARG A 121 0.45 33.62 32.34
N SER A 122 1.37 34.26 31.61
CA SER A 122 2.22 35.32 32.12
C SER A 122 1.41 36.56 32.50
N GLN A 123 0.38 36.90 31.73
CA GLN A 123 -0.56 37.97 32.10
C GLN A 123 -1.44 37.60 33.30
N CYS A 124 -1.76 36.32 33.50
CA CYS A 124 -2.37 35.83 34.74
C CYS A 124 -1.40 35.80 35.94
N MET A 125 -0.09 35.65 35.70
CA MET A 125 0.94 35.69 36.74
C MET A 125 1.32 37.13 37.15
N TRP A 126 1.11 38.12 36.27
CA TRP A 126 1.45 39.53 36.50
C TRP A 126 0.32 40.44 37.01
N PRO A 127 -0.52 40.02 37.99
CA PRO A 127 -1.22 41.00 38.84
C PRO A 127 -0.88 40.96 40.35
N ARG A 128 0.22 40.35 40.83
CA ARG A 128 0.49 40.37 42.29
C ARG A 128 1.93 40.47 42.82
N GLU A 129 2.97 40.63 42.00
CA GLU A 129 4.33 40.80 42.54
C GLU A 129 4.86 42.24 42.56
N THR A 130 4.26 43.17 41.81
CA THR A 130 4.76 44.55 41.72
C THR A 130 4.24 45.50 42.82
N GLN A 131 3.44 45.05 43.79
CA GLN A 131 2.84 45.91 44.82
C GLN A 131 3.36 45.65 46.25
N LEU A 132 4.37 44.78 46.48
CA LEU A 132 4.74 44.38 47.86
C LEU A 132 6.21 44.61 48.25
N LEU A 133 7.08 45.14 47.39
CA LEU A 133 8.49 45.40 47.74
C LEU A 133 8.84 46.89 47.86
N LEU A 134 7.88 47.74 48.21
CA LEU A 134 8.21 49.13 48.56
C LEU A 134 7.13 49.76 49.43
N GLU A 135 6.95 49.31 50.68
CA GLU A 135 6.72 50.25 51.81
C GLU A 135 6.62 49.54 53.16
N VAL A 136 7.49 49.91 54.10
CA VAL A 136 7.32 49.77 55.56
C VAL A 136 8.20 50.87 56.21
N PRO A 137 7.82 51.60 57.30
CA PRO A 137 6.51 52.03 57.84
C PRO A 137 6.52 53.51 58.37
N PRO A 138 5.48 54.03 59.09
CA PRO A 138 5.35 53.77 60.54
C PRO A 138 3.90 53.61 61.06
N SER A 139 3.82 53.25 62.35
CA SER A 139 2.74 53.45 63.33
C SER A 139 1.50 52.53 63.33
N THR A 140 1.51 51.66 64.35
CA THR A 140 0.47 51.40 65.37
C THR A 140 -0.95 51.02 64.96
N GLU A 141 -1.30 49.81 65.40
CA GLU A 141 -2.51 49.48 66.17
C GLU A 141 -3.84 49.25 65.41
N ASP A 142 -4.47 48.15 65.85
CA ASP A 142 -5.89 47.80 65.81
C ASP A 142 -6.54 47.17 64.56
N ALA A 143 -6.81 45.87 64.73
CA ALA A 143 -8.13 45.25 64.69
C ALA A 143 -8.99 45.37 63.42
N SER A 144 -9.21 44.22 62.75
CA SER A 144 -10.50 43.76 62.18
C SER A 144 -10.22 42.60 61.19
N SER A 145 -10.34 41.34 61.57
CA SER A 145 -11.60 40.58 61.74
C SER A 145 -12.41 40.40 60.44
N CYS A 146 -12.56 39.10 60.08
CA CYS A 146 -13.60 38.46 59.25
C CYS A 146 -13.54 38.64 57.71
N GLN A 147 -13.87 37.66 56.86
CA GLN A 147 -14.47 36.33 57.05
C GLN A 147 -14.24 35.50 55.77
N PHE A 148 -13.97 34.20 55.91
CA PHE A 148 -14.13 33.21 54.83
C PHE A 148 -15.61 32.81 54.72
N PRO A 149 -16.15 32.56 53.51
CA PRO A 149 -17.42 31.86 53.38
C PRO A 149 -17.23 30.35 53.55
N GLU A 150 -18.18 29.78 54.27
CA GLU A 150 -18.43 28.37 54.51
C GLU A 150 -18.79 27.61 53.23
N GLU A 151 -18.26 26.39 53.09
CA GLU A 151 -19.06 25.19 52.73
C GLU A 151 -18.14 23.96 52.78
N GLU A 152 -18.27 23.17 53.85
CA GLU A 152 -18.09 21.71 53.91
C GLU A 152 -18.39 21.31 55.37
N ARG A 153 -19.67 21.38 55.77
CA ARG A 153 -20.15 20.86 57.07
C ARG A 153 -20.96 19.59 56.82
N GLY A 154 -20.41 18.48 57.31
CA GLY A 154 -21.11 17.22 57.54
C GLY A 154 -20.55 16.54 58.80
N GLU A 155 -21.02 17.02 59.96
CA GLU A 155 -21.28 16.34 61.26
C GLU A 155 -20.23 15.40 61.90
N ARG A 156 -19.67 15.80 63.07
CA ARG A 156 -20.01 15.38 64.46
C ARG A 156 -19.66 13.90 64.76
N SER A 157 -19.01 13.54 65.86
CA SER A 157 -18.66 14.23 67.11
C SER A 157 -17.65 13.38 67.89
N ALA A 158 -16.92 14.05 68.78
CA ALA A 158 -16.02 13.50 69.77
C ALA A 158 -16.62 12.36 70.61
N GLU A 159 -15.78 11.47 71.12
CA GLU A 159 -15.30 11.54 72.52
C GLU A 159 -14.76 10.17 72.97
N GLU A 160 -13.54 10.20 73.52
CA GLU A 160 -13.07 9.37 74.63
C GLU A 160 -12.73 7.87 74.44
N LYS A 161 -11.64 7.49 75.15
CA LYS A 161 -11.13 6.15 75.50
C LYS A 161 -10.57 5.35 74.31
N GLY A 162 -9.28 5.01 74.28
CA GLY A 162 -8.51 4.44 75.37
C GLY A 162 -8.29 2.95 75.09
N ARG A 163 -7.01 2.55 75.04
CA ARG A 163 -6.46 1.18 75.06
C ARG A 163 -6.44 0.37 73.75
N LEU A 164 -5.20 0.02 73.40
CA LEU A 164 -4.67 -1.35 73.29
C LEU A 164 -5.23 -2.25 72.18
N GLY A 165 -4.34 -2.74 71.32
CA GLY A 165 -4.55 -4.02 70.64
C GLY A 165 -3.86 -4.14 69.30
N ASP A 166 -2.71 -4.83 69.30
CA ASP A 166 -2.13 -5.52 68.16
C ASP A 166 -3.10 -6.51 67.49
N LEU A 167 -2.95 -6.74 66.18
CA LEU A 167 -2.97 -8.03 65.43
C LEU A 167 -3.13 -7.69 63.93
N TRP A 168 -2.18 -8.01 63.04
CA TRP A 168 -1.90 -9.30 62.40
C TRP A 168 -3.12 -10.03 61.81
N VAL A 169 -2.96 -10.32 60.50
CA VAL A 169 -3.72 -11.18 59.56
C VAL A 169 -4.90 -10.53 58.84
#